data_AF-A0A660NSG9-F1
#
_entry.id   AF-A0A660NSG9-F1
#
_cell.length_a   1.000
_cell.length_b   1.000
_cell.length_c   1.000
_cell.angle_alpha   90.00
_cell.angle_beta   90.00
_cell.angle_gamma   90.00
#
_symmetry.space_group_name_H-M   'P 1'
#
loop_
_entity.id
_entity.type
_entity.pdbx_description
1 polymer ?
#
loop_
_entity_poly.entity_id
_entity_poly.type
_entity_poly.pdbx_seq_one_letter_code
_entity_poly.pdbx_strand_id
1 'polypeptide(L)' 'AFAQPYQESFTDDATVMEQFGCKISLVEGNRENIKITTPLDLKLAEILIKEKETKN' A
#
# COMPACT_ATOMS: atom_id res chain seq x y z
N ALA A 1 15.03 -11.46 -8.90
CA ALA A 1 14.58 -10.22 -8.25
C ALA A 1 15.09 -10.07 -6.81
N PHE A 2 14.63 -10.86 -5.83
CA PHE A 2 14.92 -10.58 -4.41
C PHE A 2 16.33 -10.94 -3.89
N ALA A 3 17.16 -11.63 -4.67
CA ALA A 3 18.56 -11.90 -4.32
C ALA A 3 19.51 -10.74 -4.67
N GLN A 4 18.98 -9.59 -5.10
CA GLN A 4 19.76 -8.39 -5.40
C GLN A 4 20.21 -7.69 -4.12
N PRO A 5 21.37 -7.00 -4.11
CA PRO A 5 21.77 -6.15 -2.99
C PRO A 5 20.70 -5.10 -2.69
N TYR A 6 20.46 -4.82 -1.40
CA TYR A 6 19.55 -3.77 -0.98
C TYR A 6 20.00 -2.40 -1.53
N GLN A 7 19.02 -1.59 -1.92
CA GLN A 7 19.20 -0.20 -2.35
C GLN A 7 18.16 0.66 -1.63
N GLU A 8 18.51 1.89 -1.27
CA GLU A 8 17.60 2.80 -0.55
C GLU A 8 16.33 3.13 -1.34
N SER A 9 16.37 2.98 -2.67
CA SER A 9 15.22 3.16 -3.54
C SER A 9 14.19 2.03 -3.46
N PHE A 10 14.49 0.91 -2.78
CA PHE A 10 13.53 -0.16 -2.56
C PHE A 10 12.56 0.22 -1.44
N THR A 11 11.40 0.73 -1.84
CA THR A 11 10.33 1.14 -0.92
C THR A 11 9.21 0.12 -0.81
N ASP A 12 9.08 -0.75 -1.81
CA ASP A 12 8.09 -1.84 -1.88
C ASP A 12 8.58 -2.95 -2.84
N ASP A 13 7.81 -4.03 -2.95
CA ASP A 13 8.15 -5.15 -3.82
C ASP A 13 8.08 -4.80 -5.32
N ALA A 14 7.23 -3.83 -5.70
CA ALA A 14 7.10 -3.41 -7.09
C ALA A 14 8.38 -2.73 -7.57
N THR A 15 8.98 -1.84 -6.76
CA THR A 15 10.26 -1.19 -7.07
C THR A 15 11.40 -2.20 -7.22
N VAL A 16 11.43 -3.27 -6.42
CA VAL A 16 12.42 -4.37 -6.57
C VAL A 16 12.27 -5.07 -7.92
N MET A 17 11.03 -5.31 -8.35
CA MET A 17 10.72 -5.97 -9.62
C MET A 17 10.97 -5.05 -10.82
N GLU A 18 10.70 -3.75 -10.73
CA GLU A 18 11.05 -2.76 -11.75
C GLU A 18 12.55 -2.69 -11.97
N GLN A 19 13.33 -2.61 -10.88
CA GLN A 19 14.79 -2.61 -10.96
C GLN A 19 15.36 -3.92 -11.50
N PHE A 20 14.64 -5.04 -11.30
CA PHE A 20 14.96 -6.32 -11.95
C PHE A 20 14.64 -6.35 -13.46
N GLY A 21 14.03 -5.30 -14.01
CA GLY A 21 13.64 -5.18 -15.42
C GLY A 21 12.26 -5.73 -15.74
N CYS A 22 11.43 -6.05 -14.74
CA CYS A 22 10.06 -6.49 -14.97
C CYS A 22 9.14 -5.30 -15.23
N LYS A 23 8.20 -5.47 -16.16
CA LYS A 23 7.15 -4.49 -16.42
C LYS A 23 6.07 -4.59 -15.34
N ILE A 24 5.81 -3.48 -14.66
CA ILE A 24 4.71 -3.36 -13.69
C ILE A 24 3.44 -2.87 -14.37
N SER A 25 2.30 -3.32 -13.86
CA SER A 25 0.97 -2.86 -14.24
C SER A 25 0.27 -2.32 -13.00
N LEU A 26 -0.39 -1.17 -13.14
CA LEU A 26 -1.17 -0.56 -12.07
C LEU A 26 -2.64 -0.95 -12.19
N VAL A 27 -3.30 -1.07 -11.04
CA VAL A 27 -4.75 -1.25 -10.93
C VAL A 27 -5.31 -0.15 -10.06
N GLU A 28 -6.56 0.24 -10.31
CA GLU A 28 -7.21 1.27 -9.50
C GLU A 28 -7.33 0.82 -8.04
N GLY A 29 -6.90 1.70 -7.14
CA GLY A 29 -6.90 1.44 -5.70
C GLY A 29 -8.13 2.02 -5.00
N ASN A 30 -8.42 1.49 -3.82
CA ASN A 30 -9.47 2.02 -2.95
C ASN A 30 -8.89 3.12 -2.05
N ARG A 31 -9.57 4.26 -1.93
CA ARG A 31 -9.10 5.40 -1.09
C ARG A 31 -9.03 5.05 0.39
N GLU A 32 -9.88 4.13 0.84
CA GLU A 32 -9.92 3.64 2.21
C GLU A 32 -8.82 2.61 2.53
N ASN A 33 -8.03 2.15 1.54
CA ASN A 33 -6.92 1.24 1.75
C ASN A 33 -5.69 1.98 2.28
N ILE A 34 -5.81 2.47 3.51
CA ILE A 34 -4.77 3.27 4.17
C ILE A 34 -3.78 2.38 4.91
N LYS A 35 -2.51 2.79 4.96
CA LYS A 35 -1.50 2.20 5.84
C LYS A 35 -1.63 2.83 7.23
N ILE A 36 -1.93 2.03 8.24
CA ILE A 36 -1.95 2.50 9.64
C ILE A 36 -0.51 2.64 10.13
N THR A 37 -0.06 3.87 10.32
CA THR A 37 1.30 4.20 10.74
C THR A 37 1.34 5.06 12.00
N THR A 38 0.20 5.67 12.36
CA THR A 38 0.04 6.57 13.50
C THR A 38 -1.25 6.27 14.28
N PRO A 39 -1.36 6.74 15.53
CA PRO A 39 -2.62 6.67 16.28
C PRO A 39 -3.78 7.44 15.65
N LEU A 40 -3.50 8.44 14.80
CA LEU A 40 -4.54 9.15 14.06
C LEU A 40 -5.16 8.26 12.98
N ASP A 41 -4.36 7.45 12.30
CA ASP A 41 -4.82 6.52 11.27
C ASP A 41 -5.81 5.49 11.83
N LEU A 42 -5.63 5.06 13.09
CA LEU A 42 -6.57 4.18 13.77
C LEU A 42 -7.97 4.81 13.89
N LYS A 43 -8.05 6.08 14.32
CA LYS A 43 -9.32 6.80 14.42
C LYS A 43 -9.98 6.97 13.06
N LEU A 44 -9.19 7.21 12.02
CA LEU A 44 -9.70 7.29 10.65
C LEU A 44 -10.22 5.93 10.17
N ALA A 45 -9.50 4.84 10.42
CA ALA A 45 -9.94 3.49 10.06
C ALA A 45 -11.27 3.12 10.73
N GLU A 46 -11.46 3.48 12.01
CA GLU A 46 -12.74 3.27 12.71
C GLU A 46 -13.91 4.00 12.04
N ILE A 47 -13.69 5.25 11.59
CA ILE A 47 -14.72 6.02 10.87
C ILE A 47 -15.04 5.35 9.53
N LEU A 48 -14.02 4.94 8.77
CA LEU A 48 -14.19 4.29 7.47
C LEU A 48 -14.98 2.97 7.57
N ILE A 49 -14.74 2.18 8.63
CA ILE A 49 -15.48 0.94 8.89
C ILE A 49 -16.95 1.24 9.19
N LYS A 50 -17.24 2.20 10.09
CA LYS A 50 -18.62 2.58 10.45
C LYS A 50 -19.41 3.13 9.25
N GLU A 51 -18.77 3.92 8.39
CA GLU A 51 -19.41 4.40 7.17
C GLU A 51 -19.79 3.27 6.22
N LYS A 52 -18.96 2.22 6.11
CA LYS A 52 -19.28 1.04 5.30
C LYS A 52 -20.44 0.24 5.88
N GLU A 53 -20.48 0.06 7.20
CA GLU A 53 -21.58 -0.64 7.88
C GLU A 53 -22.92 0.09 7.71
N THR A 54 -22.93 1.43 7.69
CA THR A 54 -24.16 2.22 7.53
C THR A 54 -24.69 2.22 6.09
N LYS A 55 -23.82 1.95 5.11
CA LYS A 55 -24.16 1.95 3.67
C LYS A 55 -24.57 0.56 3.14
N ASN A 56 -24.58 -0.47 4.00
CA ASN A 56 -24.95 -1.84 3.68
C ASN A 56 -26.37 -2.19 4.14
#